data_AF-A0A4R5W4Z2-F1
#
_entry.id   AF-A0A4R5W4Z2-F1
#
_cell.length_a   1.000
_cell.length_b   1.000
_cell.length_c   1.000
_cell.angle_alpha   90.00
_cell.angle_beta   90.00
_cell.angle_gamma   90.00
#
_symmetry.space_group_name_H-M   'P 1'
#
loop_
_entity.id
_entity.type
_entity.pdbx_description
1 polymer ?
#
loop_
_entity_poly.entity_id
_entity_poly.type
_entity_poly.pdbx_seq_one_letter_code
_entity_poly.pdbx_strand_id
1 'polypeptide(L)'
;MNKIAKYIAAVALVVGCVPLTSMAYDLPGKHPGYLHSLTDLRTARWFLEHQAGDAKVYAGEDVAINAIDAAISEIKKASIDDGKDLHDHPQVDVKEHGSRLLKAIETLKKAHADIDKEEDNPNARELRHRALEHIDRAIHAAESAHAEWLKEMH
;
A
#
# COMPACT_ATOMS: atom_id res chain seq x y z
N MET A 1 38.45 39.80 -48.68
CA MET A 1 39.32 40.41 -47.65
C MET A 1 38.88 41.83 -47.40
N ASN A 2 38.22 42.12 -46.28
CA ASN A 2 38.19 43.48 -45.68
C ASN A 2 37.55 43.47 -44.28
N LYS A 3 38.40 43.82 -43.30
CA LYS A 3 38.17 44.71 -42.14
C LYS A 3 37.07 44.32 -41.13
N ILE A 4 37.56 43.70 -40.06
CA ILE A 4 36.87 43.35 -38.81
C ILE A 4 36.35 44.62 -38.12
N ALA A 5 35.02 44.74 -38.01
CA ALA A 5 34.36 45.77 -37.24
C ALA A 5 34.31 45.39 -35.75
N LYS A 6 34.85 46.26 -34.91
CA LYS A 6 34.61 46.28 -33.47
C LYS A 6 33.29 47.03 -33.22
N TYR A 7 32.45 46.50 -32.33
CA TYR A 7 31.95 47.15 -31.11
C TYR A 7 30.59 46.59 -30.63
N ILE A 8 30.59 46.21 -29.36
CA ILE A 8 29.57 46.45 -28.31
C ILE A 8 28.27 45.63 -28.34
N ALA A 9 28.27 44.67 -27.42
CA ALA A 9 27.22 44.26 -26.49
C ALA A 9 25.78 44.74 -26.73
N ALA A 10 24.89 43.76 -26.90
CA ALA A 10 23.51 43.85 -26.43
C ALA A 10 23.14 42.56 -25.69
N VAL A 11 22.77 42.74 -24.43
CA VAL A 11 22.20 41.77 -23.50
C VAL A 11 20.84 41.29 -24.02
N ALA A 12 20.61 39.98 -24.06
CA ALA A 12 19.27 39.41 -23.91
C ALA A 12 19.38 38.00 -23.32
N LEU A 13 19.36 37.98 -21.99
CA LEU A 13 19.07 36.85 -21.13
C LEU A 13 17.63 36.38 -21.39
N VAL A 14 17.46 35.16 -21.90
CA VAL A 14 16.31 34.30 -21.53
C VAL A 14 16.84 32.87 -21.48
N VAL A 15 17.35 32.49 -20.31
CA VAL A 15 17.42 31.08 -19.92
C VAL A 15 15.98 30.63 -19.77
N GLY A 16 15.45 29.97 -20.80
CA GLY A 16 14.18 29.26 -20.73
C GLY A 16 14.33 28.06 -19.81
N CYS A 17 14.28 28.30 -18.50
CA CYS A 17 14.01 27.28 -17.51
C CYS A 17 12.54 26.88 -17.74
N VAL A 18 12.32 25.92 -18.64
CA VAL A 18 11.03 25.26 -18.76
C VAL A 18 10.92 24.41 -17.49
N PRO A 19 10.03 24.71 -16.55
CA PRO A 19 9.80 23.77 -15.47
C PRO A 19 9.26 22.51 -16.14
N LEU A 20 10.01 21.40 -16.03
CA LEU A 20 9.49 20.05 -16.17
C LEU A 20 8.43 19.90 -15.07
N THR A 21 7.27 20.44 -15.33
CA THR A 21 6.05 20.10 -14.62
C THR A 21 5.77 18.68 -15.08
N SER A 22 6.24 17.72 -14.30
CA SER A 22 5.69 16.37 -14.30
C SER A 22 4.22 16.50 -13.95
N MET A 23 3.40 16.74 -14.97
CA MET A 23 1.97 16.56 -14.91
C MET A 23 1.76 15.07 -14.69
N ALA A 24 1.74 14.65 -13.42
CA ALA A 24 1.12 13.40 -13.06
C ALA A 24 -0.34 13.55 -13.51
N TYR A 25 -0.64 13.01 -14.70
CA TYR A 25 -2.02 12.79 -15.08
C TYR A 25 -2.54 11.78 -14.05
N ASP A 26 -3.28 12.27 -13.05
CA ASP A 26 -4.19 11.44 -12.27
C ASP A 26 -5.23 10.92 -13.27
N LEU A 27 -4.91 9.81 -13.93
CA LEU A 27 -5.92 9.01 -14.58
C LEU A 27 -6.90 8.60 -13.48
N PRO A 28 -8.22 8.79 -13.66
CA PRO A 28 -9.21 8.34 -12.70
C PRO A 28 -8.94 6.87 -12.33
N GLY A 29 -8.62 6.62 -11.06
CA GLY A 29 -8.28 5.29 -10.54
C GLY A 29 -6.79 4.98 -10.33
N LYS A 30 -5.84 5.79 -10.82
CA LYS A 30 -4.41 5.56 -10.53
C LYS A 30 -3.95 6.31 -9.28
N HIS A 31 -4.29 5.78 -8.10
CA HIS A 31 -3.78 6.31 -6.83
C HIS A 31 -2.51 5.60 -6.39
N PRO A 32 -1.38 6.31 -6.17
CA PRO A 32 -0.15 5.69 -5.70
C PRO A 32 -0.34 4.97 -4.35
N GLY A 33 -1.26 5.47 -3.51
CA GLY A 33 -1.64 4.82 -2.24
C GLY A 33 -2.21 3.41 -2.42
N TYR A 34 -2.97 3.14 -3.49
CA TYR A 34 -3.50 1.79 -3.74
C TYR A 34 -2.39 0.77 -4.04
N LEU A 35 -1.32 1.17 -4.74
CA LEU A 35 -0.20 0.28 -5.01
C LEU A 35 0.59 -0.05 -3.75
N HIS A 36 0.81 0.94 -2.88
CA HIS A 36 1.46 0.73 -1.59
C HIS A 36 0.60 -0.16 -0.69
N SER A 37 -0.69 0.15 -0.56
CA SER A 37 -1.63 -0.67 0.21
C SER A 37 -1.71 -2.11 -0.30
N LEU A 38 -1.78 -2.33 -1.62
CA LEU A 38 -1.74 -3.68 -2.19
C LEU A 38 -0.44 -4.43 -1.87
N THR A 39 0.68 -3.74 -1.72
CA THR A 39 1.98 -4.34 -1.35
C THR A 39 1.97 -4.69 0.14
N ASP A 40 1.50 -3.78 0.98
CA ASP A 40 1.39 -3.96 2.42
C ASP A 40 0.38 -5.07 2.78
N LEU A 41 -0.78 -5.14 2.11
CA LEU A 41 -1.77 -6.20 2.32
C LEU A 41 -1.20 -7.59 2.01
N ARG A 42 -0.47 -7.74 0.90
CA ARG A 42 0.22 -9.00 0.58
C ARG A 42 1.28 -9.35 1.63
N THR A 43 2.01 -8.34 2.10
CA THR A 43 3.02 -8.51 3.14
C THR A 43 2.40 -8.95 4.47
N ALA A 44 1.27 -8.35 4.86
CA ALA A 44 0.52 -8.75 6.05
C ALA A 44 -0.01 -10.18 5.93
N ARG A 45 -0.59 -10.53 4.77
CA ARG A 45 -1.05 -11.90 4.48
C ARG A 45 0.09 -12.90 4.63
N TRP A 46 1.26 -12.58 4.09
CA TRP A 46 2.45 -13.41 4.21
C TRP A 46 2.84 -13.65 5.68
N PHE A 47 2.85 -12.61 6.53
CA PHE A 47 3.13 -12.76 7.97
C PHE A 47 2.12 -13.67 8.70
N LEU A 48 0.84 -13.59 8.31
CA LEU A 48 -0.23 -14.41 8.88
C LEU A 48 -0.14 -15.87 8.42
N GLU A 49 0.19 -16.12 7.15
CA GLU A 49 0.31 -17.48 6.60
C GLU A 49 1.58 -18.22 7.04
N HIS A 50 2.69 -17.50 7.30
CA HIS A 50 4.01 -18.13 7.44
C HIS A 50 4.34 -18.79 8.80
N GLN A 51 3.36 -19.34 9.53
CA GLN A 51 3.63 -20.37 10.55
C GLN A 51 2.37 -21.11 11.03
N ALA A 52 2.53 -22.38 11.41
CA ALA A 52 1.57 -23.15 12.19
C ALA A 52 1.54 -22.71 13.68
N GLY A 53 0.42 -22.17 14.18
CA GLY A 53 0.08 -21.97 15.60
C GLY A 53 -0.78 -23.09 16.23
N ASP A 54 -1.43 -22.84 17.37
CA ASP A 54 -2.46 -23.71 17.95
C ASP A 54 -3.85 -23.38 17.35
N ALA A 55 -4.80 -24.33 17.36
CA ALA A 55 -6.14 -24.27 16.76
C ALA A 55 -6.88 -22.94 17.00
N LYS A 56 -6.68 -22.32 18.18
CA LYS A 56 -7.32 -21.07 18.59
C LYS A 56 -6.71 -19.84 17.92
N VAL A 57 -5.38 -19.75 17.88
CA VAL A 57 -4.65 -18.66 17.23
C VAL A 57 -5.02 -18.58 15.73
N TYR A 58 -5.25 -19.71 15.07
CA TYR A 58 -5.67 -19.74 13.66
C TYR A 58 -7.03 -19.10 13.40
N ALA A 59 -7.98 -19.13 14.33
CA ALA A 59 -9.32 -18.60 14.06
C ALA A 59 -9.28 -17.09 13.77
N GLY A 60 -8.45 -16.33 14.50
CA GLY A 60 -8.24 -14.92 14.23
C GLY A 60 -7.39 -14.68 12.96
N GLU A 61 -6.39 -15.51 12.70
CA GLU A 61 -5.55 -15.41 11.51
C GLU A 61 -6.33 -15.70 10.22
N ASP A 62 -7.17 -16.74 10.19
CA ASP A 62 -8.02 -17.10 9.05
C ASP A 62 -9.02 -15.99 8.75
N VAL A 63 -9.63 -15.40 9.78
CA VAL A 63 -10.52 -14.24 9.61
C VAL A 63 -9.75 -13.06 9.04
N ALA A 64 -8.54 -12.80 9.52
CA ALA A 64 -7.69 -11.73 9.03
C ALA A 64 -7.28 -11.96 7.56
N ILE A 65 -6.87 -13.17 7.18
CA ILE A 65 -6.48 -13.53 5.81
C ILE A 65 -7.67 -13.35 4.86
N ASN A 66 -8.85 -13.86 5.21
CA ASN A 66 -10.05 -13.70 4.37
C ASN A 66 -10.44 -12.22 4.20
N ALA A 67 -10.29 -11.42 5.26
CA ALA A 67 -10.55 -9.99 5.19
C ALA A 67 -9.50 -9.26 4.31
N ILE A 68 -8.23 -9.65 4.38
CA ILE A 68 -7.18 -9.12 3.50
C ILE A 68 -7.50 -9.44 2.03
N ASP A 69 -7.88 -10.68 1.72
CA ASP A 69 -8.21 -11.09 0.36
C ASP A 69 -9.41 -10.29 -0.21
N ALA A 70 -10.40 -10.01 0.64
CA ALA A 70 -11.51 -9.13 0.29
C ALA A 70 -11.06 -7.69 0.03
N ALA A 71 -10.22 -7.11 0.90
CA ALA A 71 -9.66 -5.77 0.71
C ALA A 71 -8.87 -5.65 -0.60
N ILE A 72 -8.00 -6.63 -0.90
CA ILE A 72 -7.23 -6.68 -2.15
C ILE A 72 -8.16 -6.68 -3.37
N SER A 73 -9.25 -7.45 -3.32
CA SER A 73 -10.24 -7.52 -4.39
C SER A 73 -10.92 -6.17 -4.64
N GLU A 74 -11.33 -5.46 -3.57
CA GLU A 74 -11.95 -4.14 -3.68
C GLU A 74 -10.98 -3.09 -4.21
N ILE A 75 -9.73 -3.06 -3.73
CA ILE A 75 -8.72 -2.12 -4.20
C ILE A 75 -8.38 -2.38 -5.67
N LYS A 76 -8.24 -3.64 -6.10
CA LYS A 76 -8.00 -3.98 -7.51
C LYS A 76 -9.10 -3.49 -8.46
N LYS A 77 -10.35 -3.61 -8.03
CA LYS A 77 -11.50 -3.07 -8.79
C LYS A 77 -11.45 -1.54 -8.86
N ALA A 78 -10.99 -0.87 -7.80
CA ALA A 78 -10.88 0.58 -7.73
C ALA A 78 -9.72 1.14 -8.56
N SER A 79 -8.61 0.39 -8.65
CA SER A 79 -7.33 0.88 -9.15
C SER A 79 -7.05 0.65 -10.65
N ILE A 80 -7.94 -0.06 -11.37
CA ILE A 80 -7.69 -0.53 -12.76
C ILE A 80 -6.25 -1.05 -12.88
N ASP A 81 -5.90 -2.05 -12.06
CA ASP A 81 -4.53 -2.57 -11.94
C ASP A 81 -4.20 -3.61 -13.04
N ASP A 82 -3.08 -3.41 -13.75
CA ASP A 82 -2.57 -4.25 -14.87
C ASP A 82 -1.93 -5.58 -14.40
N GLY A 83 -2.32 -6.08 -13.22
CA GLY A 83 -2.00 -7.45 -12.80
C GLY A 83 -0.59 -7.65 -12.25
N LYS A 84 -0.24 -7.00 -11.14
CA LYS A 84 0.88 -7.49 -10.31
C LYS A 84 0.54 -8.82 -9.65
N ASP A 85 1.51 -9.73 -9.64
CA ASP A 85 1.44 -11.08 -9.09
C ASP A 85 0.85 -11.06 -7.66
N LEU A 86 -0.02 -12.03 -7.39
CA LEU A 86 -0.68 -12.20 -6.10
C LEU A 86 0.28 -12.73 -5.02
N HIS A 87 1.38 -13.36 -5.44
CA HIS A 87 2.39 -13.94 -4.55
C HIS A 87 3.62 -13.06 -4.34
N ASP A 88 3.67 -11.86 -4.92
CA ASP A 88 4.79 -10.95 -4.69
C ASP A 88 4.73 -10.42 -3.26
N HIS A 89 5.68 -10.86 -2.44
CA HIS A 89 5.85 -10.43 -1.06
C HIS A 89 7.33 -10.06 -0.85
N PRO A 90 7.63 -9.05 -0.01
CA PRO A 90 9.00 -8.75 0.34
C PRO A 90 9.67 -9.95 1.03
N GLN A 91 10.98 -10.11 0.84
CA GLN A 91 11.77 -11.08 1.60
C GLN A 91 11.97 -10.56 3.02
N VAL A 92 11.18 -11.07 3.96
CA VAL A 92 11.28 -10.68 5.38
C VAL A 92 11.72 -11.87 6.21
N ASP A 93 12.83 -11.75 6.94
CA ASP A 93 13.25 -12.73 7.94
C ASP A 93 12.43 -12.52 9.22
N VAL A 94 11.60 -13.50 9.60
CA VAL A 94 10.78 -13.46 10.82
C VAL A 94 11.04 -14.71 11.64
N LYS A 95 11.91 -14.60 12.64
CA LYS A 95 12.30 -15.73 13.49
C LYS A 95 11.45 -15.91 14.75
N GLU A 96 10.44 -15.08 15.00
CA GLU A 96 9.70 -15.09 16.27
C GLU A 96 8.18 -14.92 16.08
N HIS A 97 7.39 -15.86 16.61
CA HIS A 97 5.94 -15.97 16.38
C HIS A 97 5.14 -14.75 16.84
N GLY A 98 5.45 -14.17 18.00
CA GLY A 98 4.78 -12.95 18.47
C GLY A 98 5.09 -11.73 17.59
N SER A 99 6.34 -11.62 17.14
CA SER A 99 6.76 -10.51 16.28
C SER A 99 6.04 -10.50 14.93
N ARG A 100 5.61 -11.66 14.41
CA ARG A 100 4.93 -11.77 13.11
C ARG A 100 3.53 -11.17 13.15
N LEU A 101 2.77 -11.45 14.20
CA LEU A 101 1.41 -10.92 14.38
C LEU A 101 1.45 -9.41 14.56
N LEU A 102 2.39 -8.92 15.37
CA LEU A 102 2.60 -7.49 15.52
C LEU A 102 3.00 -6.82 14.20
N LYS A 103 3.94 -7.41 13.45
CA LYS A 103 4.32 -6.93 12.11
C LYS A 103 3.14 -6.94 11.13
N ALA A 104 2.28 -7.96 11.17
CA ALA A 104 1.08 -8.01 10.35
C ALA A 104 0.14 -6.84 10.69
N ILE A 105 -0.13 -6.61 11.98
CA ILE A 105 -0.98 -5.50 12.46
C ILE A 105 -0.40 -4.15 12.03
N GLU A 106 0.90 -3.92 12.23
CA GLU A 106 1.56 -2.67 11.81
C GLU A 106 1.47 -2.45 10.29
N THR A 107 1.62 -3.52 9.53
CA THR A 107 1.56 -3.46 8.06
C THR A 107 0.12 -3.20 7.58
N LEU A 108 -0.89 -3.81 8.22
CA LEU A 108 -2.30 -3.52 7.93
C LEU A 108 -2.66 -2.05 8.22
N LYS A 109 -2.13 -1.48 9.31
CA LYS A 109 -2.36 -0.07 9.65
C LYS A 109 -1.74 0.88 8.61
N LYS A 110 -0.60 0.53 8.01
CA LYS A 110 -0.02 1.28 6.88
C LYS A 110 -0.90 1.17 5.64
N ALA A 111 -1.33 -0.04 5.29
CA ALA A 111 -2.24 -0.27 4.17
C ALA A 111 -3.55 0.52 4.29
N HIS A 112 -4.11 0.62 5.50
CA HIS A 112 -5.26 1.47 5.78
C HIS A 112 -4.93 2.95 5.51
N ALA A 113 -3.86 3.47 6.11
CA ALA A 113 -3.47 4.88 5.98
C ALA A 113 -3.19 5.28 4.52
N ASP A 114 -2.65 4.37 3.72
CA ASP A 114 -2.35 4.62 2.30
C ASP A 114 -3.59 4.84 1.44
N ILE A 115 -4.72 4.23 1.80
CA ILE A 115 -5.98 4.30 1.03
C ILE A 115 -7.03 5.20 1.69
N ASP A 116 -6.75 5.75 2.87
CA ASP A 116 -7.69 6.61 3.59
C ASP A 116 -7.82 8.02 2.97
N LYS A 117 -6.94 8.35 2.00
CA LYS A 117 -6.99 9.62 1.28
C LYS A 117 -8.27 9.76 0.46
N GLU A 118 -8.67 11.02 0.22
CA GLU A 118 -9.88 11.34 -0.52
C GLU A 118 -9.81 10.84 -1.97
N GLU A 119 -10.92 10.27 -2.45
CA GLU A 119 -11.07 9.73 -3.79
C GLU A 119 -12.14 10.55 -4.52
N ASP A 120 -11.77 11.10 -5.67
CA ASP A 120 -12.65 11.94 -6.48
C ASP A 120 -13.62 11.10 -7.32
N ASN A 121 -13.22 9.88 -7.71
CA ASN A 121 -14.05 9.01 -8.51
C ASN A 121 -15.16 8.35 -7.65
N PRO A 122 -16.45 8.65 -7.89
CA PRO A 122 -17.55 8.10 -7.08
C PRO A 122 -17.59 6.57 -7.05
N ASN A 123 -17.26 5.91 -8.16
CA ASN A 123 -17.24 4.45 -8.23
C ASN A 123 -16.11 3.86 -7.39
N ALA A 124 -14.95 4.51 -7.36
CA ALA A 124 -13.81 4.09 -6.55
C ALA A 124 -14.01 4.42 -5.06
N ARG A 125 -14.79 5.45 -4.70
CA ARG A 125 -15.09 5.80 -3.31
C ARG A 125 -15.76 4.65 -2.56
N GLU A 126 -16.77 4.02 -3.17
CA GLU A 126 -17.49 2.91 -2.54
C GLU A 126 -16.60 1.67 -2.39
N LEU A 127 -15.80 1.36 -3.42
CA LEU A 127 -14.81 0.28 -3.39
C LEU A 127 -13.75 0.50 -2.30
N ARG A 128 -13.22 1.73 -2.20
CA ARG A 128 -12.27 2.14 -1.16
C ARG A 128 -12.88 2.02 0.23
N HIS A 129 -14.13 2.44 0.40
CA HIS A 129 -14.82 2.33 1.68
C HIS A 129 -14.94 0.88 2.14
N ARG A 130 -15.37 -0.03 1.26
CA ARG A 130 -15.41 -1.46 1.58
C ARG A 130 -14.01 -2.04 1.84
N ALA A 131 -13.00 -1.59 1.09
CA ALA A 131 -11.62 -1.98 1.36
C ALA A 131 -11.19 -1.59 2.78
N LEU A 132 -11.47 -0.35 3.21
CA LEU A 132 -11.19 0.11 4.57
C LEU A 132 -11.89 -0.77 5.62
N GLU A 133 -13.17 -1.06 5.45
CA GLU A 133 -13.91 -1.96 6.37
C GLU A 133 -13.27 -3.36 6.47
N HIS A 134 -12.79 -3.89 5.35
CA HIS A 134 -12.10 -5.17 5.31
C HIS A 134 -10.73 -5.11 6.01
N ILE A 135 -9.96 -4.03 5.81
CA ILE A 135 -8.69 -3.83 6.49
C ILE A 135 -8.89 -3.69 7.99
N ASP A 136 -9.89 -2.93 8.43
CA ASP A 136 -10.25 -2.81 9.85
C ASP A 136 -10.59 -4.17 10.44
N ARG A 137 -11.41 -4.97 9.76
CA ARG A 137 -11.72 -6.33 10.20
C ARG A 137 -10.46 -7.19 10.34
N ALA A 138 -9.53 -7.08 9.39
CA ALA A 138 -8.27 -7.81 9.45
C ALA A 138 -7.42 -7.38 10.66
N ILE A 139 -7.34 -6.08 10.94
CA ILE A 139 -6.62 -5.54 12.10
C ILE A 139 -7.20 -6.11 13.40
N HIS A 140 -8.52 -6.01 13.59
CA HIS A 140 -9.17 -6.50 14.81
C HIS A 140 -8.98 -8.01 15.01
N ALA A 141 -9.05 -8.79 13.93
CA ALA A 141 -8.84 -10.24 14.00
C ALA A 141 -7.39 -10.60 14.33
N ALA A 142 -6.41 -9.91 13.72
CA ALA A 142 -5.00 -10.10 14.03
C ALA A 142 -4.63 -9.64 15.45
N GLU A 143 -5.22 -8.54 15.93
CA GLU A 143 -5.07 -8.08 17.32
C GLU A 143 -5.65 -9.09 18.33
N SER A 144 -6.79 -9.71 17.99
CA SER A 144 -7.39 -10.77 18.81
C SER A 144 -6.50 -12.01 18.86
N ALA A 145 -5.97 -12.46 17.72
CA ALA A 145 -5.03 -13.57 17.65
C ALA A 145 -3.75 -13.30 18.45
N HIS A 146 -3.21 -12.08 18.36
CA HIS A 146 -2.04 -11.68 19.14
C HIS A 146 -2.32 -11.67 20.65
N ALA A 147 -3.49 -11.18 21.06
CA ALA A 147 -3.90 -11.18 22.46
C ALA A 147 -4.13 -12.60 23.02
N GLU A 148 -4.64 -13.52 22.20
CA GLU A 148 -4.78 -14.94 22.56
C GLU A 148 -3.41 -15.61 22.71
N TRP A 149 -2.51 -15.40 21.74
CA TRP A 149 -1.13 -15.90 21.80
C TRP A 149 -0.42 -15.45 23.08
N LEU A 150 -0.54 -14.18 23.46
CA LEU A 150 0.04 -13.66 24.71
C LEU A 150 -0.49 -14.34 25.97
N LYS A 151 -1.75 -14.82 25.96
CA LYS A 151 -2.33 -15.55 27.09
C LYS A 151 -1.82 -16.98 27.19
N GLU A 152 -1.51 -17.63 26.07
CA GLU A 152 -0.98 -19.00 26.05
C GLU A 152 0.51 -19.08 26.44
N MET A 153 1.23 -17.97 26.34
CA MET A 153 2.65 -17.86 26.72
C MET A 153 2.89 -17.68 28.23
N HIS A 154 1.82 -17.53 29.05
CA HIS A 154 1.87 -17.34 30.51
C HIS A 154 1.14 -18.48 31.23
#